data_AF-A0A1X1YC15-F1
#
_entry.id   AF-A0A1X1YC15-F1
#
_cell.length_a   1.000
_cell.length_b   1.000
_cell.length_c   1.000
_cell.angle_alpha   90.00
_cell.angle_beta   90.00
_cell.angle_gamma   90.00
#
_symmetry.space_group_name_H-M   'P 1'
#
loop_
_entity.id
_entity.type
_entity.pdbx_description
1 polymer ?
#
loop_
_entity_poly.entity_id
_entity_poly.type
_entity_poly.pdbx_seq_one_letter_code
_entity_poly.pdbx_strand_id
1 'polypeptide(L)'
;MSSPLRRMSEAAQFDVMFWLPPGGTDNGVWASAWAELADLERDDVDRVLALLADADIGGYVATPGGRGSRTAERIVNRLWVDSLQYHHAEDVLMTYFRAR
;
A
#
# COMPACT_ATOMS: atom_id res chain seq x y z
N MET A 1 -1.46 28.10 -6.44
CA MET A 1 -2.48 27.46 -7.28
C MET A 1 -2.79 26.12 -6.64
N SER A 2 -4.00 25.92 -6.12
CA SER A 2 -4.39 24.67 -5.45
C SER A 2 -4.67 23.60 -6.50
N SER A 3 -3.88 22.52 -6.50
CA SER A 3 -4.18 21.33 -7.28
C SER A 3 -5.48 20.70 -6.78
N PRO A 4 -6.42 20.34 -7.67
CA PRO A 4 -7.63 19.65 -7.26
C PRO A 4 -7.29 18.23 -6.82
N LEU A 5 -7.70 17.85 -5.61
CA LEU A 5 -7.70 16.47 -5.11
C LEU A 5 -8.53 15.61 -6.07
N ARG A 6 -7.86 14.93 -7.00
CA ARG A 6 -8.46 14.09 -8.02
C ARG A 6 -8.95 12.81 -7.33
N ARG A 7 -10.26 12.56 -7.35
CA ARG A 7 -10.84 11.29 -6.88
C ARG A 7 -10.20 10.13 -7.63
N MET A 8 -9.69 9.15 -6.90
CA MET A 8 -9.03 7.94 -7.42
C MET A 8 -9.87 7.09 -8.38
N SER A 9 -11.17 7.36 -8.54
CA SER A 9 -12.03 6.68 -9.52
C SER A 9 -11.56 6.82 -10.96
N GLU A 10 -10.80 7.88 -11.29
CA GLU A 10 -10.26 8.12 -12.64
C GLU A 10 -8.94 7.37 -12.90
N ALA A 11 -8.23 6.92 -11.84
CA ALA A 11 -6.95 6.20 -11.95
C ALA A 11 -7.09 4.78 -12.51
N ALA A 12 -8.32 4.24 -12.53
CA ALA A 12 -8.63 2.97 -13.20
C ALA A 12 -8.37 3.00 -14.73
N GLN A 13 -8.09 4.16 -15.32
CA GLN A 13 -7.72 4.29 -16.75
C GLN A 13 -6.23 4.16 -17.04
N PHE A 14 -5.36 4.20 -16.03
CA PHE A 14 -3.94 3.92 -16.25
C PHE A 14 -3.69 2.46 -15.89
N ASP A 15 -3.24 1.69 -16.88
CA ASP A 15 -2.92 0.26 -16.95
C ASP A 15 -2.02 -0.30 -15.80
N VAL A 16 -1.66 0.54 -14.84
CA VAL A 16 -0.82 0.28 -13.68
C VAL A 16 -1.56 -0.46 -12.56
N MET A 17 -2.88 -0.29 -12.44
CA MET A 17 -3.66 -0.85 -11.32
C MET A 17 -4.22 -2.26 -11.56
N PHE A 18 -4.09 -2.84 -12.77
CA PHE A 18 -4.70 -4.12 -13.09
C PHE A 18 -4.19 -5.29 -12.21
N TRP A 19 -2.95 -5.23 -11.73
CA TRP A 19 -2.36 -6.30 -10.91
C TRP A 19 -2.51 -6.10 -9.39
N LEU A 20 -3.00 -4.94 -8.93
CA LEU A 20 -3.21 -4.74 -7.50
C LEU A 20 -4.49 -5.46 -7.08
N PRO A 21 -4.49 -6.22 -5.97
CA PRO A 21 -5.70 -6.87 -5.50
C PRO A 21 -6.79 -5.83 -5.22
N PRO A 22 -8.04 -6.05 -5.66
CA PRO A 22 -9.10 -5.05 -5.50
C PRO A 22 -9.55 -4.92 -4.04
N GLY A 23 -10.08 -3.75 -3.69
CA GLY A 23 -10.70 -3.50 -2.39
C GLY A 23 -9.71 -3.29 -1.23
N GLY A 24 -8.47 -2.95 -1.55
CA GLY A 24 -7.47 -2.47 -0.59
C GLY A 24 -7.60 -0.98 -0.29
N THR A 25 -6.70 -0.52 0.56
CA THR A 25 -6.58 0.86 1.05
C THR A 25 -5.24 1.42 0.63
N ASP A 26 -5.23 2.57 -0.03
CA ASP A 26 -4.02 3.35 -0.32
C ASP A 26 -3.79 4.44 0.75
N ASN A 27 -2.60 5.02 0.73
CA ASN A 27 -2.22 6.13 1.61
C ASN A 27 -2.39 7.53 0.96
N GLY A 28 -3.04 7.64 -0.20
CA GLY A 28 -3.27 8.89 -0.91
C GLY A 28 -2.09 9.40 -1.75
N VAL A 29 -0.93 8.74 -1.72
CA VAL A 29 0.23 9.08 -2.54
C VAL A 29 0.22 8.28 -3.84
N TRP A 30 0.41 8.96 -4.96
CA TRP A 30 0.39 8.35 -6.28
C TRP A 30 1.68 7.59 -6.57
N ALA A 31 1.57 6.43 -7.22
CA ALA A 31 2.71 5.69 -7.77
C ALA A 31 2.39 5.17 -9.18
N SER A 32 3.38 5.23 -10.07
CA SER A 32 3.30 4.72 -11.44
C SER A 32 3.61 3.24 -11.59
N ALA A 33 4.24 2.63 -10.58
CA ALA A 33 4.63 1.24 -10.60
C ALA A 33 4.65 0.70 -9.17
N TRP A 34 4.23 -0.55 -8.98
CA TRP A 34 4.00 -1.12 -7.65
C TRP A 34 4.78 -2.42 -7.49
N ALA A 35 5.37 -2.61 -6.31
CA ALA A 35 6.04 -3.85 -5.92
C ALA A 35 5.54 -4.31 -4.55
N GLU A 36 5.34 -5.61 -4.39
CA GLU A 36 5.06 -6.22 -3.09
C GLU A 36 6.28 -6.07 -2.18
N LEU A 37 6.07 -5.58 -0.96
CA LEU A 37 7.15 -5.34 0.01
C LEU A 37 7.07 -6.30 1.21
N ALA A 38 5.91 -6.40 1.84
CA ALA A 38 5.76 -7.18 3.07
C ALA A 38 4.31 -7.55 3.38
N ASP A 39 4.13 -8.49 4.28
CA ASP A 39 2.86 -8.83 4.90
C ASP A 39 2.78 -8.14 6.27
N LEU A 40 1.71 -7.38 6.52
CA LEU A 40 1.48 -6.60 7.73
C LEU A 40 0.41 -7.23 8.63
N GLU A 41 0.61 -7.09 9.95
CA GLU A 41 -0.46 -7.28 10.93
C GLU A 41 -1.48 -6.14 10.80
N ARG A 42 -2.74 -6.43 11.13
CA ARG A 42 -3.83 -5.44 11.01
C ARG A 42 -3.54 -4.16 11.77
N ASP A 43 -2.93 -4.26 12.94
CA ASP A 43 -2.66 -3.14 13.84
C ASP A 43 -1.51 -2.23 13.32
N ASP A 44 -0.70 -2.72 12.38
CA ASP A 44 0.40 -1.98 11.77
C ASP A 44 -0.02 -1.21 10.51
N VAL A 45 -1.11 -1.60 9.84
CA VAL A 45 -1.52 -1.07 8.52
C VAL A 45 -1.62 0.44 8.51
N ASP A 46 -2.42 1.03 9.41
CA ASP A 46 -2.68 2.46 9.42
C ASP A 46 -1.40 3.27 9.71
N ARG A 47 -0.54 2.76 10.60
CA ARG A 47 0.71 3.42 10.97
C ARG A 47 1.73 3.36 9.84
N VAL A 48 1.89 2.20 9.21
CA VAL A 48 2.82 2.02 8.09
C VAL A 48 2.38 2.87 6.90
N LEU A 49 1.08 2.91 6.58
CA LEU A 49 0.58 3.75 5.49
C LEU A 49 0.80 5.24 5.76
N ALA A 50 0.60 5.69 7.00
CA ALA A 50 0.88 7.07 7.39
C ALA A 50 2.37 7.42 7.25
N LEU A 51 3.28 6.54 7.72
CA LEU A 51 4.72 6.75 7.59
C LEU A 51 5.18 6.80 6.13
N LEU A 52 4.61 5.96 5.27
CA LEU A 52 4.89 5.99 3.84
C LEU A 52 4.38 7.29 3.20
N ALA A 53 3.21 7.78 3.63
CA ALA A 53 2.66 9.05 3.14
C ALA A 53 3.53 10.25 3.59
N ASP A 54 3.99 10.25 4.84
CA ASP A 54 4.91 11.26 5.36
C ASP A 54 6.25 11.28 4.60
N ALA A 55 6.65 10.13 4.03
CA ALA A 55 7.84 9.98 3.19
C ALA A 55 7.59 10.24 1.69
N ASP A 56 6.38 10.63 1.28
CA ASP A 56 5.95 10.79 -0.13
C ASP A 56 6.12 9.51 -0.98
N ILE A 57 5.89 8.35 -0.35
CA ILE A 57 5.94 7.04 -0.97
C ILE A 57 4.51 6.51 -1.16
N GLY A 58 4.15 6.17 -2.39
CA GLY A 58 2.90 5.48 -2.70
C GLY A 58 2.82 4.13 -1.96
N GLY A 59 1.80 3.94 -1.14
CA GLY A 59 1.56 2.74 -0.36
C GLY A 59 0.14 2.22 -0.56
N TYR A 60 0.00 0.92 -0.74
CA TYR A 60 -1.29 0.24 -0.91
C TYR A 60 -1.31 -1.06 -0.13
N VAL A 61 -2.40 -1.32 0.60
CA VAL A 61 -2.58 -2.54 1.38
C VAL A 61 -3.87 -3.25 0.97
N ALA A 62 -3.78 -4.55 0.72
CA ALA A 62 -4.92 -5.39 0.39
C ALA A 62 -4.72 -6.82 0.91
N THR A 63 -5.82 -7.55 1.10
CA THR A 63 -5.76 -8.98 1.45
C THR A 63 -5.79 -9.84 0.18
N PRO A 64 -4.73 -10.60 -0.13
CA PRO A 64 -4.74 -11.53 -1.25
C PRO A 64 -5.80 -12.62 -1.02
N GLY A 65 -6.69 -12.85 -1.99
CA GLY A 65 -7.68 -13.95 -1.93
C GLY A 65 -9.15 -13.54 -1.71
N GLY A 66 -9.46 -12.24 -1.68
CA GLY A 66 -10.84 -11.75 -1.69
C GLY A 66 -11.65 -12.07 -0.42
N ARG A 67 -12.83 -11.46 -0.30
CA ARG A 67 -13.80 -11.73 0.78
C ARG A 67 -14.36 -13.14 0.65
N GLY A 68 -13.62 -14.17 1.08
CA GLY A 68 -14.14 -15.54 0.97
C GLY A 68 -13.17 -16.70 1.21
N SER A 69 -11.87 -16.47 1.46
CA SER A 69 -10.97 -17.57 1.81
C SER A 69 -11.32 -18.12 3.20
N ARG A 70 -12.19 -19.14 3.22
CA ARG A 70 -12.59 -19.91 4.41
C ARG A 70 -11.45 -20.76 5.00
N THR A 71 -10.23 -20.58 4.52
CA THR A 71 -9.03 -21.37 4.88
C THR A 71 -7.85 -20.46 5.27
N ALA A 72 -8.05 -19.15 5.40
CA ALA A 72 -6.99 -18.24 5.84
C ALA A 72 -6.98 -18.17 7.37
N GLU A 73 -6.26 -19.10 8.02
CA GLU A 73 -6.03 -19.09 9.48
C GLU A 73 -5.28 -17.83 9.95
N ARG A 74 -4.79 -16.98 9.03
CA ARG A 74 -4.35 -15.60 9.26
C ARG A 74 -4.81 -14.71 8.11
N ILE A 75 -5.57 -13.65 8.42
CA ILE A 75 -5.79 -12.56 7.47
C ILE A 75 -4.46 -11.85 7.29
N VAL A 76 -3.88 -11.95 6.09
CA VAL A 76 -2.61 -11.32 5.75
C VAL A 76 -2.90 -10.02 5.01
N ASN A 77 -2.49 -8.87 5.58
CA ASN A 77 -2.62 -7.58 4.91
C ASN A 77 -1.32 -7.33 4.16
N ARG A 78 -1.32 -7.58 2.86
CA ARG A 78 -0.12 -7.42 2.05
C ARG A 78 0.07 -5.96 1.67
N LEU A 79 1.31 -5.50 1.73
CA LEU A 79 1.74 -4.15 1.40
C LEU A 79 2.41 -4.14 0.03
N TRP A 80 1.97 -3.22 -0.81
CA TRP A 80 2.60 -2.81 -2.05
C TRP A 80 3.06 -1.37 -1.94
N VAL A 81 4.21 -1.07 -2.54
CA VAL A 81 4.82 0.26 -2.52
C VAL A 81 5.25 0.70 -3.91
N ASP A 82 5.49 1.99 -4.09
CA ASP A 82 6.12 2.54 -5.29
C ASP A 82 7.46 1.82 -5.57
N SER A 83 7.54 1.07 -6.66
CA SER A 83 8.74 0.30 -6.99
C SER A 83 9.95 1.18 -7.27
N LEU A 84 9.74 2.45 -7.68
CA LEU A 84 10.82 3.41 -7.88
C LEU A 84 11.45 3.88 -6.57
N GLN A 85 10.72 3.72 -5.46
CA GLN A 85 11.12 4.12 -4.11
C GLN A 85 11.22 2.90 -3.18
N TYR A 86 11.34 1.69 -3.72
CA TYR A 86 11.26 0.44 -2.96
C TYR A 86 12.23 0.39 -1.77
N HIS A 87 13.51 0.72 -2.00
CA HIS A 87 14.50 0.71 -0.93
C HIS A 87 14.23 1.76 0.16
N HIS A 88 13.70 2.92 -0.23
CA HIS A 88 13.29 3.93 0.74
C HIS A 88 12.10 3.45 1.58
N ALA A 89 11.14 2.78 0.95
CA ALA A 89 10.00 2.17 1.63
C ALA A 89 10.46 1.05 2.60
N GLU A 90 11.43 0.25 2.19
CA GLU A 90 12.06 -0.78 3.02
C GLU A 90 12.73 -0.15 4.26
N ASP A 91 13.48 0.93 4.10
CA ASP A 91 14.11 1.65 5.21
C ASP A 91 13.08 2.21 6.20
N VAL A 92 11.97 2.75 5.70
CA VAL A 92 10.84 3.22 6.54
C VAL A 92 10.26 2.06 7.35
N LEU A 93 9.99 0.91 6.70
CA LEU A 93 9.47 -0.28 7.38
C LEU A 93 10.45 -0.80 8.44
N MET A 94 11.73 -0.93 8.09
CA MET A 94 12.76 -1.41 9.01
C MET A 94 12.90 -0.49 10.22
N THR A 95 12.82 0.82 10.01
CA THR A 95 12.87 1.80 11.09
C THR A 95 11.66 1.67 12.00
N TYR A 96 10.45 1.52 11.44
CA TYR A 96 9.22 1.31 12.21
C TYR A 96 9.31 0.04 13.08
N PHE A 97 9.68 -1.10 12.50
CA PHE A 97 9.73 -2.37 13.23
C PHE A 97 10.86 -2.46 14.24
N ARG A 98 11.96 -1.70 14.07
CA ARG A 98 13.01 -1.60 15.10
C ARG A 98 12.60 -0.78 16.31
N ALA A 99 11.66 0.15 16.14
CA ALA A 99 11.18 1.02 17.20
C ALA A 99 9.99 0.42 17.99
N ARG A 100 9.44 -0.69 17.51
CA ARG A 100 8.35 -1.46 18.14
C ARG A 100 8.87 -2.41 19.21
#